data_AF-A0AAW8LK72-F1
#
_entry.id   AF-A0AAW8LK72-F1
#
_cell.length_a   1.000
_cell.length_b   1.000
_cell.length_c   1.000
_cell.angle_alpha   90.00
_cell.angle_beta   90.00
_cell.angle_gamma   90.00
#
_symmetry.space_group_name_H-M   'P 1'
#
loop_
_entity.id
_entity.type
_entity.pdbx_description
1 polymer ?
#
loop_
_entity_poly.entity_id
_entity_poly.type
_entity_poly.pdbx_seq_one_letter_code
_entity_poly.pdbx_strand_id
1 'polypeptide(L)' 'MKILKTGVIPGSLPIQVTCSHCKTEFEFMESEARVEHDRNETCLVVACPLCKKEIWKSKK' A
#
# COMPACT_ATOMS: atom_id res chain seq x y z
N MET A 1 27.47 3.99 -22.80
CA MET A 1 26.41 3.59 -21.84
C MET A 1 25.37 4.71 -21.80
N LYS A 2 24.07 4.40 -21.83
CA LYS A 2 23.00 5.41 -21.86
C LYS A 2 21.98 5.07 -20.78
N ILE A 3 21.76 6.01 -19.86
CA ILE A 3 20.70 5.92 -18.87
C ILE A 3 19.40 6.31 -19.59
N LEU A 4 18.44 5.39 -19.67
CA LEU A 4 17.18 5.58 -20.41
C LEU A 4 16.09 6.26 -19.56
N LYS A 5 16.15 6.14 -18.22
CA LYS A 5 15.27 6.85 -17.29
C LYS A 5 15.83 6.73 -15.86
N THR A 6 15.96 7.85 -15.17
CA THR A 6 16.17 7.92 -13.71
C THR A 6 15.09 8.83 -13.15
N GLY A 7 14.15 8.23 -12.44
CA GLY A 7 13.01 8.90 -11.84
C GLY A 7 12.13 7.80 -11.28
N VAL A 8 11.93 7.82 -9.97
CA VAL A 8 10.96 6.94 -9.32
C VAL A 8 9.64 7.16 -10.03
N ILE A 9 9.07 6.11 -10.64
CA ILE A 9 7.81 6.22 -11.37
C ILE A 9 6.77 6.70 -10.35
N PRO A 10 6.13 7.87 -10.52
CA PRO A 10 5.25 8.48 -9.50
C PRO A 10 3.96 7.71 -9.17
N GLY A 11 3.88 6.42 -9.51
CA GLY A 11 2.78 5.53 -9.17
C GLY A 11 3.23 4.14 -8.69
N SER A 12 4.53 3.92 -8.50
CA SER A 12 5.09 2.64 -8.02
C SER A 12 5.83 2.80 -6.70
N LEU A 13 5.44 3.80 -5.90
CA LEU A 13 5.98 3.96 -4.57
C LEU A 13 5.35 2.90 -3.66
N PRO A 14 6.16 2.05 -2.99
CA PRO A 14 5.65 1.16 -1.99
C PRO A 14 5.01 1.97 -0.85
N ILE A 15 3.83 1.55 -0.42
CA ILE A 15 3.10 2.15 0.68
C ILE A 15 3.47 1.36 1.93
N GLN A 16 4.18 2.01 2.85
CA GLN A 16 4.51 1.41 4.14
C GLN A 16 3.29 1.45 5.07
N VAL A 17 3.06 0.33 5.74
CA VAL A 17 1.96 0.11 6.65
C VAL A 17 2.41 -0.74 7.84
N THR A 18 1.85 -0.43 9.00
CA THR A 18 2.02 -1.22 10.21
C THR A 18 0.70 -1.91 10.53
N CYS A 19 0.74 -3.23 10.72
CA CYS A 19 -0.42 -3.98 11.18
C CYS A 19 -0.73 -3.64 12.64
N SER A 20 -1.89 -3.05 12.93
CA SER A 20 -2.31 -2.73 14.31
C SER A 20 -2.47 -3.96 15.21
N HIS A 21 -2.60 -5.16 14.64
CA HIS A 21 -2.79 -6.39 15.42
C HIS A 21 -1.49 -7.03 15.88
N CYS A 22 -0.56 -7.29 14.95
CA CYS A 22 0.69 -8.00 15.22
C CYS A 22 1.91 -7.09 15.22
N LYS A 23 1.72 -5.78 14.96
CA LYS A 23 2.77 -4.75 14.88
C LYS A 23 3.79 -4.97 13.76
N THR A 24 3.52 -5.88 12.84
CA THR A 24 4.34 -6.11 11.65
C THR A 24 4.32 -4.90 10.75
N GLU A 25 5.49 -4.41 10.40
CA GLU A 25 5.70 -3.37 9.40
C GLU A 25 6.02 -4.03 8.07
N PHE A 26 5.31 -3.62 7.02
CA PHE A 26 5.54 -4.13 5.68
C PHE A 26 5.17 -3.07 4.65
N GLU A 27 5.60 -3.32 3.42
CA GLU A 27 5.39 -2.46 2.27
C GLU A 27 4.55 -3.22 1.25
N PHE A 28 3.62 -2.53 0.59
CA PHE A 28 2.82 -3.09 -0.49
C PHE A 28 2.68 -2.05 -1.61
N MET A 29 2.52 -2.52 -2.85
CA MET A 29 2.17 -1.66 -3.97
C MET A 29 0.66 -1.41 -3.98
N GLU A 30 0.22 -0.25 -4.48
CA GLU A 30 -1.21 0.01 -4.67
C GLU A 30 -1.91 -1.09 -5.50
N SER A 31 -1.21 -1.68 -6.47
CA SER A 31 -1.71 -2.81 -7.27
C SER A 31 -1.96 -4.09 -6.46
N GLU A 32 -1.37 -4.22 -5.28
CA GLU A 32 -1.55 -5.36 -4.38
C GLU A 32 -2.69 -5.15 -3.37
N ALA A 33 -3.21 -3.92 -3.26
CA ALA A 33 -4.31 -3.59 -2.38
C ALA A 33 -5.65 -3.56 -3.11
N ARG A 34 -6.71 -3.93 -2.40
CA ARG A 34 -8.08 -3.71 -2.83
C ARG A 34 -8.43 -2.25 -2.62
N VAL A 35 -8.84 -1.56 -3.68
CA VAL A 35 -9.33 -0.18 -3.60
C VAL A 35 -10.81 -0.21 -3.20
N GLU A 36 -11.13 0.36 -2.05
CA GLU A 36 -12.50 0.53 -1.54
C GLU A 36 -12.82 2.03 -1.44
N HIS A 37 -14.06 2.39 -1.71
CA HIS A 37 -14.54 3.77 -1.55
C HIS A 37 -15.46 3.84 -0.32
N ASP A 38 -14.98 4.46 0.76
CA ASP A 38 -15.77 4.68 1.98
C ASP A 38 -15.91 6.17 2.23
N ARG A 39 -17.13 6.64 2.51
CA ARG A 39 -17.41 8.04 2.92
C ARG A 39 -16.74 9.12 2.05
N ASN A 40 -16.73 8.93 0.73
CA ASN A 40 -16.13 9.84 -0.26
C ASN A 40 -14.58 9.91 -0.23
N GLU A 41 -13.92 8.98 0.49
CA GLU A 41 -12.47 8.78 0.48
C GLU A 41 -12.12 7.47 -0.25
N THR A 42 -10.98 7.46 -0.93
CA THR A 42 -10.43 6.22 -1.51
C THR A 42 -9.54 5.55 -0.49
N CYS A 43 -9.84 4.31 -0.13
CA CYS A 43 -9.12 3.51 0.84
C CYS A 43 -8.45 2.31 0.16
N LEU A 44 -7.25 1.98 0.60
CA LEU A 44 -6.51 0.79 0.21
C LEU A 44 -6.62 -0.25 1.33
N VAL A 45 -7.12 -1.42 0.97
CA VAL A 45 -7.31 -2.55 1.89
C VAL A 45 -6.34 -3.65 1.53
N VAL A 46 -5.47 -4.02 2.47
CA VAL A 46 -4.48 -5.10 2.32
C VAL A 46 -4.54 -6.04 3.52
N ALA A 47 -4.34 -7.34 3.29
CA ALA A 47 -4.26 -8.31 4.36
C ALA A 47 -2.82 -8.39 4.90
N CYS A 48 -2.67 -8.40 6.22
CA CYS A 48 -1.37 -8.61 6.84
C CYS A 48 -0.81 -10.00 6.45
N PRO A 49 0.46 -10.11 5.99
CA PRO A 49 1.04 -11.39 5.57
C PRO A 49 1.16 -12.41 6.71
N LEU A 50 1.17 -11.96 7.98
CA LEU A 50 1.29 -12.84 9.14
C LEU A 50 -0.07 -13.21 9.74
N CYS A 51 -0.87 -12.23 10.16
CA CYS A 51 -2.11 -12.49 10.89
C CYS A 51 -3.36 -12.49 9.99
N LYS A 52 -3.21 -12.24 8.69
CA LYS A 52 -4.28 -12.18 7.67
C LYS A 52 -5.40 -11.18 7.98
N LYS A 53 -5.23 -10.31 8.97
CA LYS A 53 -6.18 -9.23 9.26
C LYS A 53 -6.09 -8.15 8.20
N GLU A 54 -7.25 -7.64 7.81
CA GLU A 54 -7.36 -6.51 6.89
C GLU A 54 -6.87 -5.23 7.56
N ILE A 55 -6.12 -4.45 6.79
CA ILE A 55 -5.60 -3.15 7.17
C ILE A 55 -6.10 -2.14 6.15
N TRP A 56 -6.68 -1.06 6.66
CA TRP A 56 -7.29 -0.01 5.87
C TRP A 56 -6.39 1.22 5.91
N LYS A 57 -6.01 1.72 4.74
CA LYS A 57 -5.15 2.89 4.58
C LYS A 57 -5.81 3.86 3.60
N SER A 58 -6.18 5.05 4.07
CA SER A 58 -6.70 6.09 3.19
C SER A 58 -5.63 6.55 2.19
N LYS A 59 -5.98 6.57 0.90
CA LYS A 59 -5.19 7.14 -0.19
C LYS A 59 -5.46 8.64 -0.20
N LYS A 60 -4.64 9.40 0.53
CA LYS A 60 -4.72 10.85 0.63
C LYS A 60 -4.08 11.52 -0.59
#